data_AF-A0A7V8DED1-F1
#
_entry.id   AF-A0A7V8DED1-F1
#
_cell.length_a   1.000
_cell.length_b   1.000
_cell.length_c   1.000
_cell.angle_alpha   90.00
_cell.angle_beta   90.00
_cell.angle_gamma   90.00
#
_symmetry.space_group_name_H-M   'P 1'
#
loop_
_entity.id
_entity.type
_entity.pdbx_description
1 polymer ?
#
loop_
_entity_poly.entity_id
_entity_poly.type
_entity_poly.pdbx_seq_one_letter_code
_entity_poly.pdbx_strand_id
1 'polypeptide(L)'
;MTTFQKILVRSELEGNEPLSDYALGYLNERVRNSVYDYILRRFHEEAEKCGLTKAQLARRIKLGPDQVSKLLGSPGNWTLETITELLVGICREELIPHSEPYLHRSTSNYRVEDIFEYFPSCENAVERHDETQGRRFPPICLSACEEAERLKSDAGFHKKSDKAKGSET
;
A
#
# COMPACT_ATOMS: atom_id res chain seq x y z
N MET A 1 -13.59 -19.11 -37.08
CA MET A 1 -12.18 -18.78 -36.79
C MET A 1 -12.14 -17.31 -36.42
N THR A 2 -12.28 -16.98 -35.13
CA THR A 2 -12.35 -15.60 -34.64
C THR A 2 -10.94 -15.07 -34.45
N THR A 3 -10.46 -14.26 -35.39
CA THR A 3 -9.22 -13.50 -35.23
C THR A 3 -9.38 -12.55 -34.04
N PHE A 4 -8.65 -12.83 -32.96
CA PHE A 4 -8.49 -11.92 -31.84
C PHE A 4 -7.74 -10.68 -32.35
N GLN A 5 -8.47 -9.64 -32.74
CA GLN A 5 -7.83 -8.37 -33.05
C GLN A 5 -7.28 -7.82 -31.75
N LYS A 6 -5.96 -7.88 -31.63
CA LYS A 6 -5.21 -7.14 -30.62
C LYS A 6 -5.38 -5.66 -30.95
N ILE A 7 -6.50 -5.09 -30.54
CA ILE A 7 -6.68 -3.65 -30.49
C ILE A 7 -5.58 -3.13 -29.58
N LEU A 8 -4.57 -2.51 -30.19
CA LEU A 8 -3.55 -1.81 -29.45
C LEU A 8 -4.20 -0.52 -28.97
N VAL A 9 -4.62 -0.48 -27.70
CA VAL A 9 -5.13 0.73 -27.03
C VAL A 9 -4.26 1.95 -27.35
N ARG A 10 -2.95 1.74 -27.53
CA ARG A 10 -2.00 2.75 -28.00
C ARG A 10 -2.38 3.37 -29.36
N SER A 11 -2.67 2.57 -30.37
CA SER A 11 -3.03 3.06 -31.71
C SER A 11 -4.35 3.83 -31.69
N GLU A 12 -5.31 3.43 -30.84
CA GLU A 12 -6.53 4.22 -30.62
C GLU A 12 -6.24 5.56 -29.95
N LEU A 13 -5.32 5.60 -28.97
CA LEU A 13 -4.91 6.83 -28.30
C LEU A 13 -4.10 7.79 -29.19
N GLU A 14 -3.46 7.29 -30.25
CA GLU A 14 -2.75 8.12 -31.24
C GLU A 14 -3.71 8.73 -32.27
N GLY A 15 -4.91 8.15 -32.44
CA GLY A 15 -5.94 8.63 -33.34
C GLY A 15 -6.74 9.82 -32.78
N ASN A 16 -7.45 10.51 -33.67
CA ASN A 16 -8.44 11.54 -33.30
C ASN A 16 -9.89 11.01 -33.30
N GLU A 17 -10.06 9.71 -33.51
CA GLU A 17 -11.36 9.05 -33.47
C GLU A 17 -11.82 8.83 -32.02
N PRO A 18 -13.13 8.71 -31.78
CA PRO A 18 -13.63 8.31 -30.47
C PRO A 18 -13.02 6.98 -30.01
N LEU A 19 -12.60 6.91 -28.75
CA LEU A 19 -12.06 5.68 -28.17
C LEU A 19 -13.13 4.60 -28.12
N SER A 20 -12.73 3.35 -28.37
CA SER A 20 -13.63 2.22 -28.24
C SER A 20 -14.02 1.99 -26.77
N ASP A 21 -15.21 1.45 -26.54
CA ASP A 21 -15.65 1.03 -25.20
C ASP A 21 -14.65 0.04 -24.55
N TYR A 22 -14.00 -0.77 -25.37
CA TYR A 22 -12.96 -1.70 -24.92
C TYR A 22 -11.73 -0.95 -24.39
N ALA A 23 -11.22 0.04 -25.13
CA ALA A 23 -10.08 0.83 -24.69
C ALA A 23 -10.39 1.60 -23.41
N LEU A 24 -11.58 2.20 -23.31
CA LEU A 24 -12.03 2.86 -22.08
C LEU A 24 -12.12 1.90 -20.90
N GLY A 25 -12.70 0.71 -21.10
CA GLY A 25 -12.77 -0.33 -20.08
C GLY A 25 -11.40 -0.74 -19.56
N TYR A 26 -10.45 -0.96 -20.46
CA TYR A 26 -9.06 -1.29 -20.10
C TYR A 26 -8.39 -0.17 -19.30
N LEU A 27 -8.50 1.09 -19.74
CA LEU A 27 -7.89 2.24 -19.06
C LEU A 27 -8.50 2.47 -17.67
N ASN A 28 -9.82 2.36 -17.55
CA ASN A 28 -10.52 2.47 -16.27
C ASN A 28 -10.07 1.39 -15.28
N GLU A 29 -9.97 0.14 -15.73
CA GLU A 29 -9.49 -0.95 -14.88
C GLU A 29 -8.03 -0.74 -14.46
N ARG A 30 -7.19 -0.25 -15.37
CA ARG A 30 -5.78 0.05 -15.09
C ARG A 30 -5.64 1.13 -14.01
N VAL A 31 -6.42 2.21 -14.09
CA VAL A 31 -6.41 3.26 -13.06
C VAL A 31 -6.90 2.72 -11.72
N ARG A 32 -7.98 1.92 -11.73
CA ARG A 32 -8.50 1.29 -10.51
C ARG A 32 -7.47 0.41 -9.82
N ASN A 33 -6.78 -0.44 -10.58
CA ASN A 33 -5.70 -1.29 -10.05
C ASN A 33 -4.54 -0.46 -9.52
N SER A 34 -4.14 0.60 -10.22
CA SER A 34 -3.07 1.49 -9.76
C SER A 34 -3.39 2.14 -8.42
N VAL A 35 -4.63 2.57 -8.20
CA VAL A 35 -5.08 3.15 -6.93
C VAL A 35 -5.13 2.09 -5.84
N TYR A 36 -5.63 0.90 -6.17
CA TYR A 36 -5.66 -0.24 -5.24
C TYR A 36 -4.27 -0.62 -4.74
N ASP A 37 -3.33 -0.81 -5.66
CA ASP A 37 -1.94 -1.16 -5.35
C ASP A 37 -1.28 -0.08 -4.49
N TYR A 38 -1.56 1.19 -4.78
CA TYR A 38 -1.08 2.31 -3.97
C TYR A 38 -1.58 2.23 -2.52
N ILE A 39 -2.90 2.05 -2.32
CA ILE A 39 -3.50 1.97 -0.98
C ILE A 39 -2.99 0.74 -0.22
N LEU A 40 -2.92 -0.42 -0.89
CA LEU A 40 -2.38 -1.63 -0.28
C LEU A 40 -0.94 -1.46 0.18
N ARG A 41 -0.09 -0.89 -0.69
CA ARG A 41 1.29 -0.61 -0.33
C ARG A 41 1.38 0.29 0.90
N ARG A 42 0.58 1.36 0.96
CA ARG A 42 0.51 2.22 2.16
C ARG A 42 0.05 1.48 3.40
N PHE A 43 -0.95 0.60 3.27
CA PHE A 43 -1.40 -0.23 4.39
C PHE A 43 -0.29 -1.14 4.91
N HIS A 44 0.45 -1.80 4.01
CA HIS A 44 1.57 -2.66 4.38
C HIS A 44 2.71 -1.87 5.03
N GLU A 45 3.11 -0.73 4.45
CA GLU A 45 4.13 0.16 5.03
C GLU A 45 3.76 0.59 6.46
N GLU A 46 2.51 1.00 6.71
CA GLU A 46 2.06 1.40 8.05
C GLU A 46 1.85 0.23 9.00
N ALA A 47 1.49 -0.95 8.48
CA ALA A 47 1.43 -2.17 9.27
C ALA A 47 2.82 -2.56 9.80
N GLU A 48 3.86 -2.41 8.98
CA GLU A 48 5.25 -2.70 9.36
C GLU A 48 5.83 -1.65 10.31
N LYS A 49 5.60 -0.36 10.04
CA LYS A 49 6.14 0.74 10.86
C LYS A 49 5.47 0.85 12.24
N CYS A 50 4.14 0.79 12.26
CA CYS A 50 3.33 1.19 13.41
C CYS A 50 2.51 0.04 13.99
N GLY A 51 2.55 -1.16 13.38
CA GLY A 51 1.70 -2.29 13.77
C GLY A 51 0.22 -2.08 13.44
N LEU A 52 -0.10 -1.29 12.40
CA LEU A 52 -1.48 -1.02 12.00
C LEU A 52 -2.20 -2.32 11.58
N THR A 53 -3.30 -2.62 12.26
CA THR A 53 -4.16 -3.78 11.98
C THR A 53 -5.45 -3.37 11.29
N LYS A 54 -6.09 -4.29 10.56
CA LYS A 54 -7.42 -4.07 9.94
C LYS A 54 -8.47 -3.63 10.97
N ALA A 55 -8.40 -4.17 12.19
CA ALA A 55 -9.30 -3.79 13.28
C ALA A 55 -9.10 -2.36 13.77
N GLN A 56 -7.85 -1.88 13.84
CA GLN A 56 -7.55 -0.48 14.16
C GLN A 56 -8.01 0.45 13.04
N LEU A 57 -7.78 0.08 11.78
CA LEU A 57 -8.25 0.86 10.64
C LEU A 57 -9.78 0.98 10.65
N ALA A 58 -10.50 -0.13 10.82
CA ALA A 58 -11.96 -0.17 10.92
C ALA A 58 -12.50 0.80 11.99
N ARG A 59 -11.88 0.83 13.17
CA ARG A 59 -12.23 1.77 14.24
C ARG A 59 -12.00 3.23 13.86
N ARG A 60 -10.92 3.54 13.12
CA ARG A 60 -10.60 4.91 12.68
C ARG A 60 -11.61 5.44 11.68
N ILE A 61 -11.96 4.63 10.68
CA ILE A 61 -12.88 5.03 9.59
C ILE A 61 -14.35 4.76 9.93
N LYS A 62 -14.65 4.25 11.14
CA LYS A 62 -15.99 3.90 11.63
C LYS A 62 -16.72 2.87 10.76
N LEU A 63 -15.99 1.95 10.13
CA LEU A 63 -16.54 0.83 9.37
C LEU A 63 -16.39 -0.49 10.13
N GLY A 64 -17.15 -1.50 9.72
CA GLY A 64 -17.01 -2.86 10.26
C GLY A 64 -15.69 -3.52 9.79
N PRO A 65 -15.07 -4.39 10.60
CA PRO A 65 -13.83 -5.09 10.21
C PRO A 65 -14.02 -5.98 8.96
N ASP A 66 -15.22 -6.52 8.75
CA ASP A 66 -15.58 -7.29 7.55
C ASP A 66 -15.61 -6.40 6.30
N GLN A 67 -16.10 -5.17 6.43
CA GLN A 67 -16.12 -4.20 5.34
C GLN A 67 -14.69 -3.80 4.96
N VAL A 68 -13.85 -3.49 5.94
CA VAL A 68 -12.42 -3.21 5.70
C VAL A 68 -11.72 -4.38 5.04
N SER A 69 -12.00 -5.61 5.48
CA SER A 69 -11.40 -6.80 4.87
C SER A 69 -11.83 -6.99 3.42
N LYS A 70 -13.08 -6.66 3.07
CA LYS A 70 -13.58 -6.67 1.69
C LYS A 70 -12.94 -5.57 0.86
N LEU A 71 -12.87 -4.35 1.38
CA LEU A 71 -12.25 -3.22 0.69
C LEU A 71 -10.79 -3.54 0.36
N LEU A 72 -10.00 -3.98 1.34
CA LEU A 72 -8.59 -4.33 1.12
C LEU A 72 -8.40 -5.62 0.31
N GLY A 73 -9.43 -6.46 0.16
CA GLY A 73 -9.32 -7.72 -0.58
C GLY A 73 -9.45 -7.58 -2.10
N SER A 74 -10.15 -6.56 -2.58
CA SER A 74 -10.30 -6.28 -4.01
C SER A 74 -10.81 -4.86 -4.22
N PRO A 75 -10.35 -4.16 -5.29
CA PRO A 75 -10.91 -2.88 -5.65
C PRO A 75 -12.28 -3.09 -6.31
N GLY A 76 -13.31 -3.13 -5.48
CA GLY A 76 -14.70 -3.19 -5.93
C GLY A 76 -15.19 -1.84 -6.46
N ASN A 77 -16.43 -1.49 -6.13
CA ASN A 77 -17.03 -0.19 -6.47
C ASN A 77 -16.51 0.93 -5.54
N TRP A 78 -15.20 1.13 -5.50
CA TRP A 78 -14.60 2.20 -4.73
C TRP A 78 -14.95 3.55 -5.34
N THR A 79 -15.46 4.45 -4.51
CA THR A 79 -15.65 5.85 -4.86
C THR A 79 -14.48 6.68 -4.31
N LEU A 80 -14.40 7.96 -4.70
CA LEU A 80 -13.37 8.88 -4.20
C LEU A 80 -13.46 9.06 -2.67
N GLU A 81 -14.67 9.00 -2.11
CA GLU A 81 -14.90 9.05 -0.68
C GLU A 81 -14.24 7.85 0.01
N THR A 82 -14.46 6.64 -0.51
CA THR A 82 -13.84 5.42 0.05
C THR A 82 -12.32 5.48 -0.01
N ILE A 83 -11.76 5.95 -1.13
CA ILE A 83 -10.30 6.08 -1.29
C ILE A 83 -9.74 7.08 -0.25
N THR A 84 -10.42 8.21 -0.05
CA THR A 84 -10.02 9.25 0.90
C THR A 84 -10.11 8.74 2.34
N GLU A 85 -11.21 8.07 2.70
CA GLU A 85 -11.38 7.46 4.03
C GLU A 85 -10.29 6.45 4.34
N LEU A 86 -9.95 5.59 3.37
CA LEU A 86 -8.88 4.61 3.53
C LEU A 86 -7.52 5.27 3.71
N LEU A 87 -7.14 6.22 2.86
CA LEU A 87 -5.85 6.91 2.96
C LEU A 87 -5.71 7.68 4.27
N VAL A 88 -6.72 8.45 4.65
CA VAL A 88 -6.71 9.19 5.92
C VAL A 88 -6.67 8.23 7.11
N GLY A 89 -7.41 7.11 7.04
CA GLY A 89 -7.41 6.09 8.08
C GLY A 89 -6.07 5.36 8.26
N ILE A 90 -5.36 5.12 7.16
CA ILE A 90 -4.07 4.41 7.10
C ILE A 90 -2.94 5.35 7.51
N CYS A 91 -2.64 6.35 6.67
CA CYS A 91 -1.44 7.19 6.77
C CYS A 91 -1.73 8.66 7.11
N ARG A 92 -3.01 9.07 7.23
CA ARG A 92 -3.40 10.48 7.45
C ARG A 92 -2.95 11.42 6.33
N GLU A 93 -2.86 10.89 5.11
CA GLU A 93 -2.48 11.64 3.91
C GLU A 93 -3.69 11.97 3.04
N GLU A 94 -3.54 12.99 2.18
CA GLU A 94 -4.50 13.36 1.15
C GLU A 94 -4.09 12.77 -0.20
N LEU A 95 -5.07 12.39 -1.02
CA LEU A 95 -4.82 11.94 -2.39
C LEU A 95 -4.55 13.15 -3.29
N ILE A 96 -3.30 13.31 -3.73
CA ILE A 96 -2.92 14.32 -4.72
C ILE A 96 -2.76 13.62 -6.09
N PRO A 97 -3.70 13.81 -7.04
CA PRO A 97 -3.60 13.18 -8.34
C PRO A 97 -2.55 13.87 -9.22
N HIS A 98 -1.71 13.07 -9.86
CA HIS A 98 -0.83 13.50 -10.94
C HIS A 98 -1.12 12.68 -12.20
N SER A 99 -1.11 13.33 -13.36
CA SER A 99 -1.34 12.68 -14.65
C SER A 99 -0.04 12.59 -15.45
N GLU A 100 0.12 11.47 -16.16
CA GLU A 100 1.23 11.23 -17.08
C GLU A 100 0.67 10.90 -18.47
N PRO A 101 1.31 11.33 -19.56
CA PRO A 101 0.87 11.01 -20.91
C PRO A 101 1.08 9.52 -21.24
N TYR A 102 0.04 8.84 -21.70
CA TYR A 102 0.11 7.42 -22.08
C TYR A 102 1.05 7.14 -23.26
N LEU A 103 1.15 8.07 -24.21
CA LEU A 103 1.89 7.88 -25.48
C LEU A 103 3.42 7.91 -25.32
N HIS A 104 3.93 8.45 -24.22
CA HIS A 104 5.37 8.60 -23.96
C HIS A 104 5.90 7.63 -22.90
N ARG A 105 5.07 6.69 -22.44
CA ARG A 105 5.51 5.64 -21.53
C ARG A 105 6.33 4.61 -22.30
N SER A 106 7.53 4.29 -21.81
CA SER A 106 8.25 3.11 -22.27
C SER A 106 7.36 1.88 -22.10
N THR A 107 7.26 1.04 -23.13
CA THR A 107 6.64 -0.29 -23.01
C THR A 107 7.42 -1.07 -21.95
N SER A 108 6.91 -1.15 -20.72
CA SER A 108 7.42 -2.11 -19.76
C SER A 108 6.92 -3.50 -20.18
N ASN A 109 7.62 -4.11 -21.13
CA ASN A 109 7.70 -5.56 -21.09
C ASN A 109 8.51 -5.85 -19.83
N TYR A 110 7.85 -6.10 -18.71
CA TYR A 110 8.54 -6.58 -17.52
C TYR A 110 9.28 -7.84 -17.92
N ARG A 111 10.61 -7.77 -18.00
CA ARG A 111 11.41 -8.97 -17.83
C ARG A 111 11.58 -9.14 -16.33
N VAL A 112 11.64 -10.37 -15.84
CA VAL A 112 11.68 -10.67 -14.39
C VAL A 112 12.89 -9.97 -13.73
N GLU A 113 13.92 -9.68 -14.52
CA GLU A 113 15.14 -9.01 -14.13
C GLU A 113 14.90 -7.55 -13.71
N ASP A 114 13.91 -6.85 -14.27
CA ASP A 114 13.61 -5.44 -13.94
C ASP A 114 12.90 -5.28 -12.58
N ILE A 115 12.35 -6.37 -12.04
CA ILE A 115 11.65 -6.38 -10.75
C ILE A 115 12.65 -6.26 -9.59
N PHE A 116 13.89 -6.73 -9.76
CA PHE A 116 14.91 -6.73 -8.70
C PHE A 116 15.73 -5.44 -8.63
N GLU A 117 15.79 -4.65 -9.70
CA GLU A 117 16.55 -3.39 -9.71
C GLU A 117 15.86 -2.25 -8.94
N TYR A 118 14.55 -2.37 -8.67
CA TYR A 118 13.75 -1.36 -7.98
C TYR A 118 13.52 -1.64 -6.48
N PHE A 119 14.12 -2.71 -5.93
CA PHE A 119 14.21 -2.90 -4.49
C PHE A 119 15.51 -2.25 -4.01
N PRO A 120 15.49 -1.06 -3.37
CA PRO A 120 16.57 -0.74 -2.48
C PRO A 120 16.54 -1.82 -1.40
N SER A 121 17.60 -2.63 -1.33
CA SER A 121 17.80 -3.55 -0.22
C SER A 121 17.67 -2.75 1.07
N CYS A 122 16.98 -3.31 2.05
CA CYS A 122 16.71 -2.67 3.33
C CYS A 122 18.00 -2.26 4.10
N GLU A 123 19.18 -2.65 3.61
CA GLU A 123 20.49 -2.29 4.13
C GLU A 123 20.87 -0.83 3.87
N ASN A 124 20.33 -0.16 2.84
CA ASN A 124 20.77 1.20 2.45
C ASN A 124 19.80 2.33 2.86
N ALA A 125 18.78 2.07 3.68
CA ALA A 125 17.82 3.09 4.13
C ALA A 125 18.30 3.90 5.35
N VAL A 126 19.48 3.60 5.89
CA VAL A 126 20.09 4.36 6.99
C VAL A 126 21.18 5.24 6.40
N GLU A 127 20.94 6.56 6.42
CA GLU A 127 21.85 7.68 6.11
C GLU A 127 21.39 8.58 4.95
N ARG A 128 20.35 9.37 5.21
CA ARG A 128 20.28 10.76 4.71
C ARG A 128 19.76 11.69 5.81
N HIS A 129 20.64 12.02 6.75
CA HIS A 129 20.71 13.40 7.24
C HIS A 129 21.42 14.19 6.12
N ASP A 130 21.05 15.38 5.70
CA ASP A 130 20.55 16.51 6.48
C ASP A 130 19.92 17.61 5.59
N GLU A 131 19.29 18.57 6.27
CA GLU A 131 19.16 19.98 5.91
C GLU A 131 18.37 20.39 4.64
N THR A 132 17.07 20.66 4.82
CA THR A 132 16.51 21.96 4.38
C THR A 132 15.15 22.27 5.02
N GLN A 133 15.19 23.27 5.91
CA GLN A 133 14.13 24.24 6.24
C GLN A 133 12.84 23.78 6.95
N GLY A 134 12.88 23.84 8.28
CA GLY A 134 12.10 24.89 8.96
C GLY A 134 10.58 24.77 9.05
N ARG A 135 9.98 23.58 8.95
CA ARG A 135 8.59 23.36 9.42
C ARG A 135 8.58 22.30 10.52
N ARG A 136 8.38 22.75 11.77
CA ARG A 136 7.98 21.87 12.87
C ARG A 136 6.57 21.34 12.59
N PHE A 137 6.47 20.20 11.94
CA PHE A 137 5.28 19.37 12.12
C PHE A 137 5.46 18.61 13.44
N PRO A 138 4.50 18.71 14.40
CA PRO A 138 4.64 18.03 15.68
C PRO A 138 4.61 16.50 15.47
N PRO A 139 5.47 15.73 16.15
CA PRO A 139 5.40 14.28 16.11
C PRO A 139 4.24 13.82 17.01
N ILE A 140 3.01 13.79 16.50
CA ILE A 140 1.85 13.23 17.26
C ILE A 140 1.76 11.71 17.06
N CYS A 141 2.91 11.02 17.03
CA CYS A 141 2.96 9.56 17.03
C CYS A 141 3.99 8.97 18.00
N LEU A 142 4.80 9.78 18.70
CA LEU A 142 5.74 9.24 19.70
C LEU A 142 5.02 8.74 20.96
N SER A 143 3.90 9.37 21.37
CA SER A 143 3.18 8.92 22.57
C SER A 143 2.48 7.57 22.40
N ALA A 144 2.01 7.23 21.19
CA ALA A 144 1.30 5.97 20.94
C ALA A 144 2.26 4.77 20.81
N CYS A 145 3.49 5.00 20.35
CA CYS A 145 4.52 3.97 20.28
C CYS A 145 5.15 3.70 21.66
N GLU A 146 5.43 4.74 22.46
CA GLU A 146 5.95 4.56 23.83
C GLU A 146 4.95 3.85 24.75
N GLU A 147 3.65 4.11 24.60
CA GLU A 147 2.60 3.46 25.40
C GLU A 147 2.43 1.97 25.05
N ALA A 148 2.71 1.58 23.79
CA ALA A 148 2.73 0.20 23.36
C ALA A 148 3.97 -0.59 23.84
N GLU A 149 5.11 0.08 24.07
CA GLU A 149 6.28 -0.54 24.70
C GLU A 149 6.12 -0.66 26.22
N ARG A 150 5.48 0.32 26.87
CA ARG A 150 5.17 0.29 28.30
C ARG A 150 4.21 -0.86 28.67
N LEU A 151 3.22 -1.13 27.83
CA LEU A 151 2.31 -2.27 28.02
C LEU A 151 3.00 -3.63 27.82
N LYS A 152 4.12 -3.69 27.06
CA LYS A 152 4.94 -4.91 26.93
C LYS A 152 5.86 -5.14 28.12
N SER A 153 6.31 -4.08 28.81
CA SER A 153 7.10 -4.23 30.04
C SER A 153 6.26 -4.64 31.24
N ASP A 154 4.98 -4.27 31.30
CA ASP A 154 4.09 -4.57 32.42
C ASP A 154 3.46 -5.97 32.33
N ALA A 155 3.39 -6.55 31.12
CA ALA A 155 3.00 -7.94 30.90
C ALA A 155 4.20 -8.88 31.16
N GLY A 156 4.53 -9.07 32.44
CA GLY A 156 5.59 -9.98 32.90
C GLY A 156 5.43 -11.41 32.38
N PHE A 157 6.06 -11.71 31.24
CA PHE A 157 6.21 -13.08 30.73
C PHE A 157 7.35 -13.76 31.49
N HIS A 158 6.99 -14.43 32.59
CA HIS A 158 7.86 -15.32 33.35
C HIS A 158 8.36 -16.45 32.42
N LYS A 159 9.61 -16.37 31.95
CA LYS A 159 10.34 -17.53 31.41
C LYS A 159 10.51 -18.54 32.55
N LYS A 160 9.62 -19.55 32.63
CA LYS A 160 9.91 -20.77 33.39
C LYS A 160 10.98 -21.56 32.65
N SER A 161 12.19 -21.48 33.19
CA SER A 161 13.29 -22.40 32.95
C SER A 161 13.17 -23.59 33.90
N ASP A 162 12.89 -24.79 33.38
CA ASP A 162 13.10 -26.08 34.07
C ASP A 162 13.85 -26.97 33.06
N LYS A 163 15.19 -27.04 33.09
CA LYS A 163 16.09 -27.79 33.98
C LYS A 163 15.99 -29.32 33.81
N ALA A 164 17.05 -29.87 33.21
CA ALA A 164 17.28 -31.28 32.92
C ALA A 164 17.47 -32.18 34.15
N LYS A 165 17.08 -33.45 34.00
CA LYS A 165 17.63 -34.71 34.57
C LYS A 165 17.25 -35.81 33.56
N GLY A 166 18.10 -36.69 33.01
CA GLY A 166 19.32 -37.32 33.52
C GLY A 166 18.98 -38.63 34.23
N SER A 167 19.67 -39.73 33.84
CA SER A 167 19.72 -41.11 34.40
C SER A 167 18.57 -42.06 33.98
N GLU A 168 18.74 -43.10 33.15
CA GLU A 168 19.58 -44.33 33.22
C GLU A 168 18.68 -45.56 33.47
N THR A 169 18.89 -46.58 32.62
CA THR A 169 18.67 -48.04 32.80
C THR A 169 17.38 -48.57 33.42
#